data_AF-A0A256GB76-F1
#
_entry.id   AF-A0A256GB76-F1
#
_cell.length_a   1.000
_cell.length_b   1.000
_cell.length_c   1.000
_cell.angle_alpha   90.00
_cell.angle_beta   90.00
_cell.angle_gamma   90.00
#
_symmetry.space_group_name_H-M   'P 1'
#
loop_
_entity.id
_entity.type
_entity.pdbx_description
1 polymer ?
#
loop_
_entity_poly.entity_id
_entity_poly.type
_entity_poly.pdbx_seq_one_letter_code
_entity_poly.pdbx_strand_id
1 'polypeptide(L)'
;MGLDGRFIIECQFSDIAPHGAKLRTVEVPTLPERFWLFDDYYGRALLARVAWRDGREMGVELVSDPAVAPLDDERLAQLAGKYYSL
;
A
#
# COMPACT_ATOMS: atom_id res chain seq x y z
N MET A 1 15.58 5.61 0.56
CA MET A 1 15.01 4.47 1.32
C MET A 1 14.44 3.49 0.31
N GLY A 2 14.70 2.19 0.45
CA GLY A 2 14.26 1.16 -0.51
C GLY A 2 12.75 0.88 -0.43
N LEU A 3 12.18 0.39 -1.53
CA LEU A 3 10.79 -0.08 -1.64
C LEU A 3 10.71 -1.61 -1.46
N ASP A 4 11.51 -2.15 -0.53
CA ASP A 4 11.61 -3.57 -0.24
C ASP A 4 10.56 -4.07 0.77
N GLY A 5 9.68 -3.17 1.25
CA GLY A 5 8.52 -3.54 2.07
C GLY A 5 8.85 -4.05 3.47
N ARG A 6 9.96 -3.60 4.08
CA ARG A 6 10.41 -4.08 5.42
C ARG A 6 9.38 -3.88 6.54
N PHE A 7 8.49 -2.91 6.39
CA PHE A 7 7.45 -2.58 7.36
C PHE A 7 6.08 -2.63 6.70
N ILE A 8 5.11 -3.11 7.46
CA ILE A 8 3.70 -3.21 7.05
C ILE A 8 2.88 -2.36 8.01
N ILE A 9 1.96 -1.60 7.44
CA ILE A 9 1.02 -0.77 8.18
C ILE A 9 -0.38 -1.15 7.73
N GLU A 10 -1.26 -1.42 8.69
CA GLU A 10 -2.64 -1.75 8.40
C GLU A 10 -3.42 -0.51 7.96
N CYS A 11 -4.16 -0.67 6.88
CA CYS A 11 -5.09 0.33 6.38
C CYS A 11 -6.32 -0.34 5.80
N GLN A 12 -7.41 0.42 5.75
CA GLN A 12 -8.65 0.05 5.10
C GLN A 12 -8.86 0.92 3.87
N PHE A 13 -9.17 0.28 2.74
CA PHE A 13 -9.71 0.97 1.58
C PHE A 13 -11.11 1.50 1.93
N SER A 14 -11.26 2.82 1.92
CA SER A 14 -12.56 3.49 2.11
C SER A 14 -13.22 3.86 0.78
N ASP A 15 -12.42 4.11 -0.26
CA ASP A 15 -12.87 4.36 -1.63
C ASP A 15 -11.74 3.98 -2.60
N ILE A 16 -12.09 3.46 -3.79
CA ILE A 16 -11.15 3.02 -4.83
C ILE A 16 -11.56 3.63 -6.16
N ALA A 17 -10.63 4.35 -6.77
CA ALA A 17 -10.75 4.91 -8.11
C ALA A 17 -9.62 4.38 -9.01
N PRO A 18 -9.72 4.51 -10.34
CA PRO A 18 -8.70 3.99 -11.27
C PRO A 18 -7.27 4.50 -11.01
N HIS A 19 -7.12 5.71 -10.49
CA HIS A 19 -5.82 6.38 -10.28
C HIS A 19 -5.51 6.70 -8.82
N GLY A 20 -6.32 6.23 -7.89
CA GLY A 20 -6.16 6.59 -6.49
C GLY A 20 -7.09 5.84 -5.57
N ALA A 21 -6.84 5.96 -4.28
CA ALA A 21 -7.70 5.39 -3.27
C ALA A 21 -7.78 6.33 -2.06
N LYS A 22 -8.89 6.26 -1.33
CA LYS A 22 -8.98 6.80 0.01
C LYS A 22 -8.67 5.67 0.98
N LEU A 23 -7.69 5.89 1.85
CA LEU A 23 -7.27 4.95 2.87
C LEU A 23 -7.58 5.51 4.26
N ARG A 24 -7.92 4.62 5.18
CA ARG A 24 -7.96 4.91 6.63
C ARG A 24 -6.97 4.01 7.34
N THR A 25 -6.14 4.58 8.20
CA THR A 25 -5.16 3.83 9.01
C THR A 25 -5.56 3.79 10.49
N VAL A 26 -5.06 2.80 11.23
CA VAL A 26 -5.32 2.69 12.69
C VAL A 26 -4.69 3.86 13.44
N GLU A 27 -3.47 4.22 13.08
CA GLU A 27 -2.73 5.38 13.61
C GLU A 27 -2.36 6.33 12.47
N VAL A 28 -1.69 7.46 12.76
CA VAL A 28 -1.16 8.36 11.72
C VAL A 28 0.27 7.92 11.38
N PRO A 29 0.50 7.18 10.28
CA PRO A 29 1.82 6.68 9.97
C PRO A 29 2.73 7.77 9.41
N THR A 30 4.02 7.65 9.70
CA THR A 30 5.06 8.30 8.89
C THR A 30 5.31 7.43 7.66
N LEU A 31 4.94 7.93 6.48
CA LEU A 31 5.13 7.20 5.22
C LEU A 31 6.28 7.81 4.42
N PRO A 32 7.04 6.98 3.69
CA PRO A 32 7.96 7.47 2.66
C PRO A 32 7.19 8.15 1.51
N GLU A 33 7.92 8.86 0.65
CA GLU A 33 7.37 9.52 -0.54
C GLU A 33 6.57 8.55 -1.43
N ARG A 34 7.06 7.31 -1.55
CA ARG A 34 6.42 6.22 -2.28
C ARG A 34 6.43 4.95 -1.44
N PHE A 35 5.37 4.17 -1.55
CA PHE A 35 5.22 2.91 -0.84
C PHE A 35 4.36 1.93 -1.63
N TRP A 36 4.45 0.65 -1.28
CA TRP A 36 3.56 -0.37 -1.81
C TRP A 36 2.25 -0.39 -1.03
N LEU A 37 1.15 -0.35 -1.76
CA LEU A 37 -0.19 -0.59 -1.24
C LEU A 37 -0.60 -2.01 -1.64
N PHE A 38 -0.69 -2.90 -0.65
CA PHE A 38 -1.11 -4.27 -0.87
C PHE A 38 -2.64 -4.36 -0.82
N ASP A 39 -3.20 -4.93 -1.87
CA ASP A 39 -4.61 -5.20 -2.07
C ASP A 39 -4.82 -6.69 -1.84
N ASP A 40 -5.36 -7.03 -0.67
CA ASP A 40 -5.52 -8.41 -0.19
C ASP A 40 -6.62 -9.17 -0.95
N TYR A 41 -7.64 -8.46 -1.45
CA TYR A 41 -8.69 -9.04 -2.26
C TYR A 41 -8.17 -9.54 -3.61
N TYR A 42 -7.34 -8.74 -4.30
CA TYR A 42 -6.76 -9.11 -5.59
C TYR A 42 -5.37 -9.75 -5.50
N GLY A 43 -4.76 -9.80 -4.32
CA GLY A 43 -3.43 -10.38 -4.09
C GLY A 43 -2.31 -9.63 -4.82
N ARG A 44 -2.40 -8.31 -4.95
CA ARG A 44 -1.46 -7.48 -5.73
C ARG A 44 -0.91 -6.31 -4.93
N ALA A 45 0.26 -5.81 -5.34
CA ALA A 45 0.83 -4.59 -4.80
C ALA A 45 0.82 -3.46 -5.85
N LEU A 46 0.35 -2.29 -5.44
CA LEU A 46 0.30 -1.08 -6.26
C LEU A 46 1.25 -0.02 -5.70
N LEU A 47 2.06 0.61 -6.56
CA LEU A 47 2.93 1.69 -6.11
C LEU A 47 2.08 2.94 -5.88
N ALA A 48 2.23 3.57 -4.73
CA ALA A 48 1.42 4.69 -4.32
C ALA A 48 2.25 5.82 -3.69
N ARG A 49 1.70 7.04 -3.74
CA ARG A 49 2.17 8.20 -2.98
C ARG A 49 1.00 8.93 -2.33
N VAL A 50 1.26 9.65 -1.24
CA VAL A 50 0.22 10.45 -0.57
C VAL A 50 -0.10 11.69 -1.40
N ALA A 51 -1.37 11.89 -1.74
CA ALA A 51 -1.88 13.08 -2.41
C ALA A 51 -2.39 14.13 -1.41
N TRP A 52 -3.03 13.67 -0.33
CA TRP A 52 -3.48 14.51 0.78
C TRP A 52 -3.61 13.67 2.05
N ARG A 53 -3.64 14.34 3.22
CA ARG A 53 -3.83 13.70 4.52
C ARG A 53 -4.71 14.55 5.42
N ASP A 54 -5.61 13.88 6.14
CA ASP A 54 -6.41 14.46 7.22
C ASP A 54 -6.47 13.46 8.39
N GLY A 55 -5.58 13.65 9.35
CA GLY A 55 -5.39 12.72 10.46
C GLY A 55 -5.12 11.29 10.00
N ARG A 56 -6.08 10.40 10.28
CA ARG A 56 -6.02 8.96 9.94
C ARG A 56 -6.56 8.63 8.55
N GLU A 57 -7.08 9.62 7.84
CA GLU A 57 -7.51 9.47 6.46
C GLU A 57 -6.45 10.05 5.52
N MET A 58 -6.24 9.38 4.40
CA MET A 58 -5.36 9.88 3.35
C MET A 58 -5.88 9.50 1.98
N GLY A 59 -5.70 10.42 1.03
CA GLY A 59 -5.81 10.11 -0.37
C GLY A 59 -4.44 9.68 -0.87
N VAL A 60 -4.42 8.59 -1.64
CA VAL A 60 -3.23 8.15 -2.34
C VAL A 60 -3.45 8.18 -3.84
N GLU A 61 -2.41 8.53 -4.56
CA GLU A 61 -2.34 8.39 -6.01
C GLU A 61 -1.62 7.08 -6.34
N LEU A 62 -2.22 6.27 -7.21
CA LEU A 62 -1.60 5.08 -7.77
C LEU A 62 -0.69 5.51 -8.92
N VAL A 63 0.59 5.24 -8.78
CA VAL A 63 1.62 5.69 -9.73
C VAL A 63 2.30 4.51 -10.40
N SER A 64 2.92 4.76 -11.55
CA SER A 64 3.78 3.80 -12.24
C SER A 64 5.18 4.39 -12.35
N ASP A 65 6.20 3.64 -11.96
CA ASP A 65 7.59 4.00 -12.17
C ASP A 65 8.36 2.79 -12.72
N PRO A 66 8.83 2.82 -13.97
CA PRO A 66 9.56 1.70 -14.57
C PRO A 66 10.92 1.42 -13.88
N ALA A 67 11.47 2.36 -13.11
CA ALA A 67 12.68 2.14 -12.32
C ALA A 67 12.42 1.39 -11.01
N VAL A 68 11.15 1.20 -10.63
CA VAL A 68 10.75 0.44 -9.45
C VAL A 68 10.31 -0.94 -9.87
N ALA A 69 11.12 -1.96 -9.54
CA ALA A 69 10.73 -3.34 -9.74
C ALA A 69 9.50 -3.67 -8.87
N PRO A 70 8.45 -4.32 -9.43
CA PRO A 70 7.34 -4.85 -8.66
C PRO A 70 7.81 -5.81 -7.56
N LEU A 71 6.99 -5.98 -6.51
CA LEU A 71 7.20 -7.05 -5.54
C LEU A 71 7.08 -8.41 -6.24
N ASP A 72 7.96 -9.35 -5.90
CA ASP A 72 7.93 -10.71 -6.42
C ASP A 72 6.82 -11.55 -5.77
N ASP A 73 6.56 -12.72 -6.36
CA ASP A 73 5.50 -13.63 -5.93
C ASP A 73 5.70 -14.13 -4.49
N GLU A 74 6.96 -14.37 -4.08
CA GLU A 74 7.28 -14.76 -2.71
C GLU A 74 6.84 -13.68 -1.72
N ARG A 75 7.13 -12.42 -2.04
CA ARG A 75 6.76 -11.29 -1.20
C ARG A 75 5.25 -11.07 -1.15
N LEU A 76 4.55 -11.21 -2.27
CA LEU A 76 3.09 -11.15 -2.30
C LEU A 76 2.46 -12.26 -1.46
N ALA A 77 3.00 -13.48 -1.52
CA ALA A 77 2.54 -14.59 -0.70
C ALA A 77 2.75 -14.34 0.81
N GLN A 78 3.89 -13.76 1.20
CA GLN A 78 4.16 -13.38 2.60
C GLN A 78 3.16 -12.32 3.12
N LEU A 79 2.80 -11.35 2.28
CA LEU A 79 1.82 -10.31 2.63
C LEU A 79 0.42 -10.90 2.81
N ALA A 80 0.00 -11.81 1.92
CA ALA A 80 -1.28 -12.53 2.04
C ALA A 80 -1.30 -13.43 3.29
N GLY A 81 -0.24 -14.21 3.54
CA GLY A 81 -0.19 -15.19 4.63
C GLY A 81 -0.28 -14.58 6.03
N LYS A 82 0.12 -13.33 6.23
CA LYS A 82 0.11 -12.66 7.54
C LYS A 82 -1.32 -12.45 8.09
N TYR A 83 -2.32 -12.38 7.22
CA TYR A 83 -3.73 -12.20 7.58
C TYR A 83 -4.58 -13.48 7.47
N TYR A 84 -4.09 -14.49 6.74
CA TYR A 84 -4.80 -15.75 6.47
C TYR A 84 -4.16 -16.99 7.08
N SER A 85 -3.26 -16.83 8.06
CA SER A 85 -2.83 -17.95 8.91
C SER A 85 -4.02 -18.41 9.78
N LEU A 86 -4.74 -19.43 9.30
CA LEU A 86 -5.74 -20.21 10.04
C LEU A 86 -5.08 -21.32 10.87
#